data_AF-A0A6B2G7G2-F1
#
_entry.id   AF-A0A6B2G7G2-F1
#
_cell.length_a   1.000
_cell.length_b   1.000
_cell.length_c   1.000
_cell.angle_alpha   90.00
_cell.angle_beta   90.00
_cell.angle_gamma   90.00
#
_symmetry.space_group_name_H-M   'P 1'
#
loop_
_entity.id
_entity.type
_entity.pdbx_description
1 polymer ?
#
loop_
_entity_poly.entity_id
_entity_poly.type
_entity_poly.pdbx_seq_one_letter_code
_entity_poly.pdbx_strand_id
1 'polypeptide(L)'
;EKDAPSSDKMSQDMLQKYIIYAKDHFSPKLNRVDIDKITRMYANLRRESLITGSVPITVRHIESVIRIAEAHAKMHLREYVNNDDVNMAVRVMLESFIDTQKYSATKNMRRTFSHYLNFKKDNDELLLFILKQVMREKTSYLSHRGGIENDLTKIEVPENEFFDKAQQINATCSCSFFESDAFRQNRFFYDKNRKIITQ
;
A
#
# COMPACT_ATOMS: atom_id res chain seq x y z
N GLU A 1 -14.45 19.08 -22.40
CA GLU A 1 -13.22 19.72 -21.91
C GLU A 1 -12.14 18.65 -21.94
N LYS A 2 -11.09 18.85 -22.74
CA LYS A 2 -10.10 17.81 -23.07
C LYS A 2 -9.31 17.46 -21.81
N ASP A 3 -9.18 16.16 -21.54
CA ASP A 3 -8.30 15.59 -20.53
C ASP A 3 -6.93 16.28 -20.58
N ALA A 4 -6.62 17.07 -19.54
CA ALA A 4 -5.27 17.59 -19.37
C ALA A 4 -4.32 16.38 -19.29
N PRO A 5 -3.20 16.36 -20.04
CA PRO A 5 -2.26 15.26 -19.94
C PRO A 5 -1.62 15.35 -18.55
N SER A 6 -2.03 14.47 -17.65
CA SER A 6 -1.22 14.11 -16.48
C SER A 6 0.17 13.74 -17.02
N SER A 7 1.17 14.60 -16.76
CA SER A 7 2.51 14.64 -17.35
C SER A 7 3.38 13.36 -17.21
N ASP A 8 2.82 12.27 -16.70
CA ASP A 8 3.54 11.06 -16.29
C ASP A 8 3.12 9.77 -17.03
N LYS A 9 2.20 9.85 -17.99
CA LYS A 9 1.69 8.65 -18.68
C LYS A 9 2.39 8.43 -20.02
N MET A 10 3.06 7.28 -20.16
CA MET A 10 3.67 6.84 -21.42
C MET A 10 2.61 6.67 -22.52
N SER A 11 2.98 6.97 -23.77
CA SER A 11 2.11 6.70 -24.92
C SER A 11 1.95 5.19 -25.16
N GLN A 12 0.80 4.79 -25.71
CA GLN A 12 0.49 3.38 -25.96
C GLN A 12 1.49 2.72 -26.92
N ASP A 13 1.91 3.44 -27.97
CA ASP A 13 2.91 2.96 -28.94
C ASP A 13 4.27 2.71 -28.28
N MET A 14 4.72 3.62 -27.40
CA MET A 14 5.96 3.45 -26.67
C MET A 14 5.88 2.27 -25.69
N LEU A 15 4.77 2.10 -24.97
CA LEU A 15 4.57 0.98 -24.06
C LEU A 15 4.62 -0.37 -24.79
N GLN A 16 4.00 -0.47 -25.98
CA GLN A 16 4.04 -1.69 -26.78
C GLN A 16 5.48 -2.04 -27.20
N LYS A 17 6.23 -1.06 -27.72
CA LYS A 17 7.64 -1.23 -28.09
C LYS A 17 8.49 -1.62 -26.88
N TYR A 18 8.24 -1.00 -25.73
CA TYR A 18 8.93 -1.30 -24.47
C TYR A 18 8.72 -2.75 -24.02
N ILE A 19 7.48 -3.23 -24.04
CA ILE A 19 7.16 -4.61 -23.62
C ILE A 19 7.84 -5.63 -24.54
N ILE A 20 7.83 -5.40 -25.86
CA ILE A 20 8.49 -6.28 -26.84
C ILE A 20 10.00 -6.28 -26.57
N TYR A 21 10.61 -5.11 -26.49
CA TYR A 21 12.04 -4.96 -26.24
C TYR A 21 12.47 -5.66 -24.93
N ALA A 22 11.74 -5.43 -23.85
CA ALA A 22 12.02 -6.02 -22.54
C ALA A 22 11.89 -7.56 -22.55
N LYS A 23 10.92 -8.11 -23.31
CA LYS A 23 10.73 -9.56 -23.44
C LYS A 23 11.86 -10.23 -24.19
N ASP A 24 12.32 -9.62 -25.27
CA ASP A 24 13.31 -10.22 -26.19
C ASP A 24 14.74 -10.10 -25.65
N HIS A 25 15.08 -9.01 -24.96
CA HIS A 25 16.46 -8.71 -24.57
C HIS A 25 16.79 -9.06 -23.12
N PHE A 26 15.78 -9.18 -22.23
CA PHE A 26 16.02 -9.37 -20.81
C PHE A 26 15.38 -10.66 -20.28
N SER A 27 16.22 -11.54 -19.74
CA SER A 27 15.83 -12.74 -18.98
C SER A 27 16.53 -12.72 -17.62
N PRO A 28 15.94 -12.03 -16.62
CA PRO A 28 16.61 -11.77 -15.35
C PRO A 28 16.95 -13.03 -14.58
N LYS A 29 18.11 -13.05 -13.90
CA LYS A 29 18.59 -14.19 -13.10
C LYS A 29 18.62 -13.87 -11.60
N LEU A 30 18.47 -14.91 -10.77
CA LEU A 30 18.38 -14.82 -9.30
C LEU A 30 19.71 -14.78 -8.54
N ASN A 31 20.86 -14.66 -9.23
CA ASN A 31 22.20 -14.86 -8.63
C ASN A 31 22.56 -13.99 -7.41
N ARG A 32 21.82 -12.91 -7.13
CA ARG A 32 22.12 -11.95 -6.04
C ARG A 32 21.00 -11.83 -5.00
N VAL A 33 20.08 -12.78 -4.98
CA VAL A 33 18.91 -12.72 -4.10
C VAL A 33 19.16 -13.45 -2.78
N ASP A 34 18.72 -12.85 -1.68
CA ASP A 34 18.64 -13.49 -0.37
C ASP A 34 17.50 -14.54 -0.36
N ILE A 35 17.84 -15.78 -0.73
CA ILE A 35 16.92 -16.94 -0.74
C ILE A 35 16.41 -17.23 0.69
N ASP A 36 17.23 -16.95 1.71
CA ASP A 36 16.84 -17.18 3.10
C ASP A 36 15.71 -16.25 3.50
N LYS A 37 15.65 -15.03 2.96
CA LYS A 37 14.54 -14.11 3.19
C LYS A 37 13.21 -14.68 2.72
N ILE A 38 13.18 -15.24 1.51
CA ILE A 38 11.98 -15.87 0.94
C ILE A 38 11.58 -17.08 1.78
N THR A 39 12.57 -17.87 2.22
CA THR A 39 12.35 -19.07 3.05
C THR A 39 11.78 -18.71 4.42
N ARG A 40 12.32 -17.68 5.09
CA ARG A 40 11.82 -17.16 6.37
C ARG A 40 10.38 -16.63 6.25
N MET A 41 10.10 -15.87 5.18
CA MET A 41 8.74 -15.41 4.89
C MET A 41 7.77 -16.58 4.71
N TYR A 42 8.17 -17.62 3.96
CA TYR A 42 7.32 -18.79 3.71
C TYR A 42 7.04 -19.57 4.99
N ALA A 43 8.08 -19.80 5.82
CA ALA A 43 7.93 -20.48 7.10
C ALA A 43 6.95 -19.73 8.02
N ASN A 44 7.06 -18.39 8.09
CA ASN A 44 6.17 -17.57 8.89
C ASN A 44 4.73 -17.59 8.35
N LEU A 45 4.55 -17.41 7.04
CA LEU A 45 3.23 -17.42 6.40
C LEU A 45 2.54 -18.79 6.53
N ARG A 46 3.30 -19.88 6.40
CA ARG A 46 2.80 -21.24 6.62
C ARG A 46 2.34 -21.46 8.06
N ARG A 47 3.10 -20.97 9.04
CA ARG A 47 2.73 -21.06 10.46
C ARG A 47 1.42 -20.30 10.74
N GLU A 48 1.32 -19.05 10.30
CA GLU A 48 0.13 -18.21 10.52
C GLU A 48 -1.13 -18.76 9.84
N SER A 49 -0.98 -19.29 8.63
CA SER A 49 -2.07 -19.92 7.88
C SER A 49 -2.62 -21.15 8.60
N LEU A 50 -1.74 -21.99 9.16
CA LEU A 50 -2.13 -23.17 9.94
C LEU A 50 -2.84 -22.79 11.25
N ILE A 51 -2.33 -21.80 11.99
CA ILE A 51 -2.93 -21.32 13.24
C ILE A 51 -4.37 -20.84 13.00
N THR A 52 -4.59 -20.14 11.89
CA THR A 52 -5.88 -19.51 11.62
C THR A 52 -6.88 -20.44 10.92
N GLY A 53 -6.48 -21.67 10.57
CA GLY A 53 -7.29 -22.59 9.79
C GLY A 53 -7.65 -22.04 8.40
N SER A 54 -6.75 -21.24 7.83
CA SER A 54 -6.87 -20.68 6.49
C SER A 54 -6.33 -21.67 5.44
N VAL A 55 -6.57 -21.40 4.16
CA VAL A 55 -6.05 -22.26 3.08
C VAL A 55 -4.51 -22.28 3.16
N PRO A 56 -3.87 -23.46 3.21
CA PRO A 56 -2.43 -23.56 3.40
C PRO A 56 -1.66 -22.99 2.22
N ILE A 57 -0.59 -22.26 2.52
CA ILE A 57 0.37 -21.81 1.50
C ILE A 57 1.16 -23.00 0.93
N THR A 58 1.30 -23.02 -0.39
CA THR A 58 2.00 -24.08 -1.15
C THR A 58 3.30 -23.56 -1.76
N VAL A 59 4.14 -24.49 -2.25
CA VAL A 59 5.38 -24.16 -2.97
C VAL A 59 5.11 -23.30 -4.20
N ARG A 60 3.94 -23.47 -4.84
CA ARG A 60 3.50 -22.64 -5.98
C ARG A 60 3.49 -21.14 -5.66
N HIS A 61 3.21 -20.75 -4.41
CA HIS A 61 3.23 -19.33 -4.04
C HIS A 61 4.66 -18.78 -4.02
N ILE A 62 5.66 -19.58 -3.64
CA ILE A 62 7.07 -19.21 -3.71
C ILE A 62 7.50 -19.04 -5.17
N GLU A 63 7.13 -19.99 -6.04
CA GLU A 63 7.41 -19.88 -7.47
C GLU A 63 6.76 -18.63 -8.08
N SER A 64 5.56 -18.26 -7.63
CA SER A 64 4.91 -17.02 -8.05
C SER A 64 5.66 -15.78 -7.58
N VAL A 65 6.19 -15.76 -6.35
CA VAL A 65 7.05 -14.66 -5.88
C VAL A 65 8.29 -14.52 -6.76
N ILE A 66 8.94 -15.62 -7.11
CA ILE A 66 10.12 -15.62 -8.00
C ILE A 66 9.76 -15.05 -9.37
N ARG A 67 8.67 -15.53 -9.99
CA ARG A 67 8.20 -15.02 -11.29
C ARG A 67 7.87 -13.54 -11.26
N ILE A 68 7.24 -13.04 -10.19
CA ILE A 68 6.93 -11.61 -10.05
C ILE A 68 8.21 -10.79 -9.87
N ALA A 69 9.19 -11.29 -9.12
CA ALA A 69 10.48 -10.60 -8.94
C ALA A 69 11.26 -10.51 -10.26
N GLU A 70 11.30 -11.57 -11.06
CA GLU A 70 11.89 -11.57 -12.40
C GLU A 70 11.12 -10.62 -13.34
N ALA A 71 9.79 -10.62 -13.29
CA ALA A 71 8.99 -9.68 -14.07
C ALA A 71 9.28 -8.22 -13.69
N HIS A 72 9.45 -7.93 -12.40
CA HIS A 72 9.79 -6.60 -11.91
C HIS A 72 11.20 -6.17 -12.35
N ALA A 73 12.20 -7.05 -12.27
CA ALA A 73 13.53 -6.77 -12.83
C ALA A 73 13.47 -6.52 -14.35
N LYS A 74 12.68 -7.31 -15.08
CA LYS A 74 12.46 -7.14 -16.53
C LYS A 74 11.79 -5.82 -16.88
N MET A 75 10.81 -5.38 -16.08
CA MET A 75 10.19 -4.06 -16.22
C MET A 75 11.17 -2.91 -16.00
N HIS A 76 12.30 -3.16 -15.34
CA HIS A 76 13.38 -2.18 -15.17
C HIS A 76 14.55 -2.41 -16.14
N LEU A 77 14.42 -3.30 -17.13
CA LEU A 77 15.49 -3.68 -18.07
C LEU A 77 16.76 -4.13 -17.34
N ARG A 78 16.61 -4.87 -16.24
CA ARG A 78 17.73 -5.41 -15.46
C ARG A 78 17.93 -6.89 -15.75
N GLU A 79 19.18 -7.32 -15.90
CA GLU A 79 19.55 -8.73 -16.07
C GLU A 79 19.57 -9.54 -14.76
N TYR A 80 19.53 -8.85 -13.62
CA TYR A 80 19.59 -9.48 -12.30
C TYR A 80 18.49 -8.96 -11.39
N VAL A 81 17.89 -9.89 -10.67
CA VAL A 81 16.93 -9.61 -9.61
C VAL A 81 17.66 -9.04 -8.40
N ASN A 82 17.15 -7.95 -7.85
CA ASN A 82 17.66 -7.33 -6.62
C ASN A 82 16.69 -7.55 -5.44
N ASN A 83 17.09 -7.12 -4.24
CA ASN A 83 16.25 -7.27 -3.05
C ASN A 83 14.96 -6.45 -3.11
N ASP A 84 14.94 -5.34 -3.85
CA ASP A 84 13.73 -4.52 -4.01
C ASP A 84 12.65 -5.24 -4.82
N ASP A 85 13.05 -5.98 -5.86
CA ASP A 85 12.14 -6.80 -6.68
C ASP A 85 11.48 -7.87 -5.84
N VAL A 86 12.25 -8.50 -4.96
CA VAL A 86 11.77 -9.55 -4.07
C VAL A 86 10.83 -8.98 -3.03
N ASN A 87 11.16 -7.82 -2.45
CA ASN A 87 10.27 -7.14 -1.50
C ASN A 87 8.93 -6.76 -2.15
N MET A 88 8.98 -6.24 -3.38
CA MET A 88 7.78 -5.93 -4.16
C MET A 88 6.96 -7.19 -4.46
N ALA A 89 7.62 -8.26 -4.92
CA ALA A 89 6.96 -9.52 -5.24
C ALA A 89 6.30 -10.16 -4.00
N VAL A 90 6.98 -10.13 -2.86
CA VAL A 90 6.45 -10.61 -1.58
C VAL A 90 5.24 -9.78 -1.17
N ARG A 91 5.31 -8.45 -1.27
CA ARG A 91 4.17 -7.58 -0.98
C ARG A 91 2.95 -7.93 -1.84
N VAL A 92 3.12 -8.01 -3.16
CA VAL A 92 2.02 -8.31 -4.10
C VAL A 92 1.41 -9.68 -3.81
N MET A 93 2.24 -10.70 -3.57
CA MET A 93 1.75 -12.05 -3.26
C MET A 93 0.98 -12.07 -1.94
N LEU A 94 1.50 -11.41 -0.91
CA LEU A 94 0.85 -11.31 0.40
C LEU A 94 -0.48 -10.56 0.33
N GLU A 95 -0.54 -9.43 -0.38
CA GLU A 95 -1.79 -8.66 -0.56
C GLU A 95 -2.86 -9.54 -1.20
N SER A 96 -2.54 -10.20 -2.32
CA SER A 96 -3.46 -11.11 -3.01
C SER A 96 -3.89 -12.28 -2.12
N PHE A 97 -2.97 -12.89 -1.36
CA PHE A 97 -3.28 -14.02 -0.51
C PHE A 97 -4.16 -13.63 0.69
N ILE A 98 -3.83 -12.54 1.38
CA ILE A 98 -4.54 -12.05 2.58
C ILE A 98 -5.98 -11.66 2.25
N ASP A 99 -6.23 -11.09 1.06
CA ASP A 99 -7.55 -10.67 0.63
C ASP A 99 -8.50 -11.85 0.36
N THR A 100 -7.96 -13.04 0.12
CA THR A 100 -8.76 -14.28 -0.04
C THR A 100 -9.10 -14.97 1.29
N GLN A 101 -8.57 -14.48 2.42
CA GLN A 101 -8.79 -15.11 3.72
C GLN A 101 -10.05 -14.61 4.42
N LYS A 102 -10.49 -15.36 5.45
CA LYS A 102 -11.59 -14.96 6.33
C LYS A 102 -11.23 -13.66 7.06
N TYR A 103 -12.22 -12.82 7.34
CA TYR A 103 -12.02 -11.51 7.97
C TYR A 103 -11.14 -11.52 9.24
N SER A 104 -11.36 -12.48 10.15
CA SER A 104 -10.55 -12.63 11.36
C SER A 104 -9.08 -12.96 11.06
N ALA A 105 -8.84 -13.78 10.04
CA ALA A 105 -7.51 -14.14 9.55
C ALA A 105 -6.82 -12.96 8.87
N THR A 106 -7.54 -12.26 8.00
CA THR A 106 -7.04 -11.07 7.31
C THR A 106 -6.52 -10.04 8.30
N LYS A 107 -7.25 -9.76 9.38
CA LYS A 107 -6.82 -8.79 10.40
C LYS A 107 -5.52 -9.20 11.10
N ASN A 108 -5.40 -10.48 11.48
CA ASN A 108 -4.19 -11.00 12.13
C ASN A 108 -3.01 -11.03 11.17
N MET A 109 -3.20 -11.56 9.95
CA MET A 109 -2.15 -11.61 8.93
C MET A 109 -1.66 -10.21 8.53
N ARG A 110 -2.54 -9.22 8.39
CA ARG A 110 -2.13 -7.83 8.11
C ARG A 110 -1.24 -7.25 9.21
N ARG A 111 -1.49 -7.60 10.47
CA ARG A 111 -0.65 -7.19 11.60
C ARG A 111 0.70 -7.91 11.56
N THR A 112 0.70 -9.24 11.44
CA THR A 112 1.93 -10.05 11.43
C THR A 112 2.84 -9.72 10.26
N PHE A 113 2.29 -9.48 9.07
CA PHE A 113 3.05 -9.21 7.84
C PHE A 113 3.15 -7.71 7.49
N SER A 114 2.81 -6.82 8.43
CA SER A 114 2.79 -5.36 8.20
C SER A 114 4.10 -4.82 7.60
N HIS A 115 5.25 -5.31 8.08
CA HIS A 115 6.57 -4.92 7.55
C HIS A 115 6.73 -5.18 6.04
N TYR A 116 6.19 -6.30 5.53
CA TYR A 116 6.23 -6.62 4.10
C TYR A 116 5.20 -5.81 3.31
N LEU A 117 4.01 -5.59 3.88
CA LEU A 117 2.91 -4.88 3.23
C LEU A 117 3.15 -3.37 3.09
N ASN A 118 3.94 -2.79 3.99
CA ASN A 118 4.27 -1.37 3.97
C ASN A 118 5.47 -1.03 3.06
N PHE A 119 6.10 -2.03 2.44
CA PHE A 119 7.24 -1.79 1.54
C PHE A 119 6.84 -0.94 0.33
N LYS A 120 7.53 0.21 0.16
CA LYS A 120 7.28 1.19 -0.91
C LYS A 120 5.78 1.52 -1.10
N LYS A 121 4.99 1.50 -0.03
CA LYS A 121 3.68 2.19 -0.07
C LYS A 121 3.96 3.67 0.01
N ASP A 122 3.31 4.44 -0.85
CA ASP A 122 3.33 5.88 -0.76
C ASP A 122 2.80 6.26 0.63
N ASN A 123 3.69 6.80 1.47
CA ASN A 123 3.33 7.22 2.82
C ASN A 123 2.12 8.15 2.77
N ASP A 124 2.04 8.99 1.72
CA ASP A 124 0.95 9.92 1.51
C ASP A 124 -0.39 9.22 1.23
N GLU A 125 -0.42 8.11 0.48
CA GLU A 125 -1.67 7.35 0.29
C GLU A 125 -2.13 6.66 1.57
N LEU A 126 -1.20 6.11 2.34
CA LEU A 126 -1.49 5.50 3.63
C LEU A 126 -2.01 6.54 4.63
N LEU A 127 -1.34 7.69 4.72
CA LEU A 127 -1.73 8.83 5.55
C LEU A 127 -3.10 9.37 5.11
N LEU A 128 -3.36 9.45 3.80
CA LEU A 128 -4.67 9.84 3.27
C LEU A 128 -5.77 8.84 3.63
N PHE A 129 -5.49 7.54 3.54
CA PHE A 129 -6.44 6.49 3.93
C PHE A 129 -6.80 6.61 5.42
N ILE A 130 -5.80 6.77 6.29
CA ILE A 130 -6.00 6.93 7.73
C ILE A 130 -6.80 8.20 8.02
N LEU A 131 -6.48 9.32 7.36
CA LEU A 131 -7.21 10.58 7.52
C LEU A 131 -8.69 10.43 7.12
N LYS A 132 -8.97 9.81 5.97
CA LYS A 132 -10.34 9.50 5.53
C LYS A 132 -11.09 8.61 6.52
N GLN A 133 -10.39 7.68 7.17
CA GLN A 133 -10.99 6.84 8.20
C GLN A 133 -11.36 7.65 9.45
N VAL A 134 -10.46 8.49 9.97
CA VAL A 134 -10.74 9.37 11.13
C VAL A 134 -11.91 10.30 10.84
N MET A 135 -11.93 10.93 9.65
CA MET A 135 -13.00 11.82 9.23
C MET A 135 -14.36 11.10 9.17
N ARG A 136 -14.40 9.88 8.63
CA ARG A 136 -15.63 9.07 8.57
C ARG A 136 -16.15 8.71 9.96
N GLU A 137 -15.26 8.34 10.88
CA GLU A 137 -15.62 8.05 12.26
C GLU A 137 -16.17 9.30 12.97
N LYS A 138 -15.57 10.47 12.74
CA LYS A 138 -16.04 11.76 13.27
C LYS A 138 -17.40 12.15 12.70
N THR A 139 -17.59 11.99 11.39
CA THR A 139 -18.86 12.23 10.70
C THR A 139 -19.96 11.35 11.29
N SER A 140 -19.67 10.04 11.44
CA SER A 140 -20.60 9.08 12.01
C SER A 140 -20.96 9.46 13.45
N TYR A 141 -19.99 9.80 14.27
CA TYR A 141 -20.22 10.23 15.65
C TYR A 141 -21.13 11.47 15.75
N LEU A 142 -20.86 12.49 14.93
CA LEU A 142 -21.64 13.72 14.90
C LEU A 142 -23.06 13.48 14.36
N SER A 143 -23.22 12.63 13.34
CA SER A 143 -24.53 12.29 12.78
C SER A 143 -25.42 11.50 13.75
N HIS A 144 -24.85 10.69 14.64
CA HIS A 144 -25.63 9.96 15.65
C HIS A 144 -25.96 10.81 16.88
N ARG A 145 -25.26 11.93 17.08
CA ARG A 145 -25.38 12.77 18.30
C ARG A 145 -26.06 14.12 18.03
N GLY A 146 -26.00 14.64 16.80
CA GLY A 146 -26.62 15.90 16.38
C GLY A 146 -27.87 15.65 15.54
N GLY A 147 -29.02 16.18 15.98
CA GLY A 147 -30.20 16.31 15.14
C GLY A 147 -29.94 17.21 13.93
N ILE A 148 -30.86 17.13 12.96
CA ILE A 148 -30.86 17.61 11.56
C ILE A 148 -30.37 19.06 11.29
N GLU A 149 -30.07 19.88 12.29
CA GLU A 149 -29.84 21.33 12.14
C GLU A 149 -28.38 21.81 12.21
N ASN A 150 -27.42 20.98 12.63
CA ASN A 150 -26.01 21.40 12.56
C ASN A 150 -25.48 21.11 11.15
N ASP A 151 -25.30 22.19 10.39
CA ASP A 151 -24.69 22.21 9.07
C ASP A 151 -23.39 21.39 9.09
N LEU A 152 -23.46 20.15 8.60
CA LEU A 152 -22.36 19.17 8.53
C LEU A 152 -21.30 19.57 7.47
N THR A 153 -21.29 20.83 7.06
CA THR A 153 -20.51 21.37 5.95
C THR A 153 -19.03 21.51 6.28
N LYS A 154 -18.63 21.40 7.56
CA LYS A 154 -17.24 21.49 7.96
C LYS A 154 -16.88 20.50 9.07
N ILE A 155 -16.06 19.52 8.74
CA ILE A 155 -15.57 18.53 9.70
C ILE A 155 -14.17 18.95 10.14
N GLU A 156 -13.97 19.19 11.43
CA GLU A 156 -12.67 19.54 12.00
C GLU A 156 -12.12 18.33 12.80
N VAL A 157 -10.88 17.92 12.47
CA VAL A 157 -10.15 16.86 13.17
C VAL A 157 -8.81 17.43 13.66
N PRO A 158 -8.47 17.30 14.96
CA PRO A 158 -7.17 17.70 15.48
C PRO A 158 -6.04 16.85 14.88
N GLU A 159 -4.89 17.49 14.64
CA GLU A 159 -3.68 16.82 14.13
C GLU A 159 -3.24 15.64 15.02
N ASN A 160 -3.33 15.79 16.34
CA ASN A 160 -2.97 14.73 17.29
C ASN A 160 -3.83 13.47 17.10
N GLU A 161 -5.14 13.62 16.86
CA GLU A 161 -6.06 12.48 16.67
C GLU A 161 -5.70 11.70 15.40
N PHE A 162 -5.25 12.39 14.36
CA PHE A 162 -4.72 11.78 13.15
C PHE A 162 -3.39 11.06 13.39
N PHE A 163 -2.43 11.70 14.07
CA PHE A 163 -1.12 11.13 14.34
C PHE A 163 -1.14 9.95 15.29
N ASP A 164 -1.97 9.98 16.33
CA ASP A 164 -2.12 8.86 17.26
C ASP A 164 -2.55 7.59 16.51
N LYS A 165 -3.46 7.76 15.54
CA LYS A 165 -3.94 6.65 14.70
C LYS A 165 -2.91 6.20 13.67
N ALA A 166 -2.12 7.14 13.13
CA ALA A 166 -1.02 6.82 12.23
C ALA A 166 0.10 6.05 12.94
N GLN A 167 0.46 6.44 14.17
CA GLN A 167 1.44 5.74 15.00
C GLN A 167 1.01 4.31 15.32
N GLN A 168 -0.27 4.08 15.63
CA GLN A 168 -0.80 2.72 15.86
C GLN A 168 -0.63 1.78 14.67
N ILE A 169 -0.53 2.32 13.45
CA ILE A 169 -0.39 1.57 12.20
C ILE A 169 1.09 1.53 11.75
N ASN A 170 2.02 2.08 12.54
CA ASN A 170 3.44 2.27 12.22
C ASN A 170 3.66 3.11 10.94
N ALA A 171 2.76 4.04 10.65
CA ALA A 171 2.95 5.00 9.56
C ALA A 171 3.84 6.16 10.05
N THR A 172 4.85 6.52 9.25
CA THR A 172 5.72 7.66 9.56
C THR A 172 5.08 8.94 9.03
N CYS A 173 4.65 9.80 9.95
CA CYS A 173 4.08 11.08 9.59
C CYS A 173 5.19 12.09 9.27
N SER A 174 5.28 12.50 8.01
CA SER A 174 6.11 13.63 7.60
C SER A 174 5.24 14.86 7.42
N CYS A 175 5.72 16.03 7.83
CA CYS A 175 5.05 17.31 7.56
C CYS A 175 4.82 17.57 6.06
N SER A 176 5.59 16.89 5.19
CA SER A 176 5.39 16.92 3.73
C SER A 176 4.02 16.39 3.29
N PHE A 177 3.36 15.55 4.10
CA PHE A 177 2.05 14.99 3.75
C PHE A 177 0.97 16.07 3.58
N PHE A 178 0.93 17.08 4.45
CA PHE A 178 -0.05 18.17 4.36
C PHE A 178 0.14 19.06 3.12
N GLU A 179 1.33 18.99 2.52
CA GLU A 179 1.68 19.74 1.31
C GLU A 179 1.55 18.87 0.04
N SER A 180 1.30 17.56 0.19
CA SER A 180 1.17 16.60 -0.90
C SER A 180 -0.04 16.91 -1.80
N ASP A 181 0.09 16.58 -3.08
CA ASP A 181 -1.01 16.69 -4.03
C ASP A 181 -2.17 15.76 -3.66
N ALA A 182 -1.87 14.60 -3.07
CA ALA A 182 -2.88 13.65 -2.58
C ALA A 182 -3.79 14.29 -1.52
N PHE A 183 -3.24 15.09 -0.60
CA PHE A 183 -4.01 15.80 0.42
C PHE A 183 -4.92 16.87 -0.19
N ARG A 184 -4.37 17.69 -1.11
CA ARG A 184 -5.09 18.79 -1.78
C ARG A 184 -6.19 18.30 -2.71
N GLN A 185 -5.93 17.26 -3.50
CA GLN A 185 -6.91 16.66 -4.42
C GLN A 185 -8.16 16.13 -3.69
N ASN A 186 -8.01 15.73 -2.43
CA ASN A 186 -9.12 15.24 -1.61
C ASN A 186 -9.84 16.35 -0.80
N ARG A 187 -9.56 17.62 -1.13
CA ARG A 187 -10.18 18.82 -0.53
C ARG A 187 -9.96 18.95 0.99
N PHE A 188 -8.85 18.41 1.49
CA PHE A 188 -8.45 18.64 2.87
C PHE A 188 -7.66 19.95 2.98
N PHE A 189 -7.85 20.66 4.10
CA PHE A 189 -7.08 21.85 4.45
C PHE A 189 -6.46 21.68 5.83
N TYR A 190 -5.18 21.99 5.96
CA TYR A 190 -4.46 21.96 7.23
C TYR A 190 -4.15 23.37 7.71
N ASP A 191 -4.62 23.70 8.90
CA ASP A 191 -4.34 24.97 9.57
C ASP A 191 -3.17 24.79 10.54
N LYS A 192 -1.98 25.30 10.16
CA LYS A 192 -0.74 25.23 10.95
C LYS A 192 -0.85 25.96 12.30
N ASN A 193 -1.70 26.99 12.41
CA ASN A 193 -1.83 27.77 13.64
C ASN A 193 -2.72 27.07 14.67
N ARG A 194 -3.84 26.49 14.19
CA ARG A 194 -4.81 25.78 15.04
C ARG A 194 -4.51 24.29 15.19
N LYS A 195 -3.59 23.73 14.39
CA LYS A 195 -3.27 22.29 14.32
C LYS A 195 -4.51 21.42 14.07
N ILE A 196 -5.33 21.86 13.12
CA ILE A 196 -6.57 21.17 12.72
C ILE A 196 -6.54 20.86 11.23
N ILE A 197 -7.10 19.71 10.89
CA ILE A 197 -7.38 19.28 9.53
C ILE A 197 -8.87 19.44 9.31
N THR A 198 -9.24 20.08 8.20
CA THR A 198 -10.63 20.36 7.86
C THR A 198 -10.99 19.81 6.50
N GLN A 199 -12.25 19.39 6.35
CA GLN A 199 -12.87 18.96 5.10
C GLN A 199 -14.24 19.61 4.94
#